data_AF-A0A527FYZ4-F1
#
_entry.id   AF-A0A527FYZ4-F1
#
_cell.length_a   1.000
_cell.length_b   1.000
_cell.length_c   1.000
_cell.angle_alpha   90.00
_cell.angle_beta   90.00
_cell.angle_gamma   90.00
#
_symmetry.space_group_name_H-M   'P 1'
#
loop_
_entity.id
_entity.type
_entity.pdbx_description
1 polymer ?
#
loop_
_entity_poly.entity_id
_entity_poly.type
_entity_poly.pdbx_seq_one_letter_code
_entity_poly.pdbx_strand_id
1 'polypeptide(L)'
;GKGRLLDHLPPERIPGFVDRTKSLGLMVGLSGSLEAPDIPRLLPFAPDFLGFRGALCGHSGRTSSISAEAVSQIRELIPAESGTGGQSSIDYR
;
A
#
# COMPACT_ATOMS: atom_id res chain seq x y z
N GLY A 1 -5.60 6.44 -15.55
CA GLY A 1 -6.82 6.74 -14.80
C GLY A 1 -6.63 8.04 -14.05
N LYS A 2 -7.69 8.84 -13.93
CA LYS A 2 -7.69 10.04 -13.07
C LYS A 2 -8.23 9.63 -11.68
N GLY A 3 -7.67 10.17 -10.61
CA GLY A 3 -8.12 9.93 -9.23
C GLY A 3 -7.28 8.95 -8.41
N ARG A 4 -7.33 9.12 -7.09
CA ARG A 4 -6.67 8.34 -6.03
C ARG A 4 -7.57 7.17 -5.61
N LEU A 5 -7.02 6.17 -4.91
CA LEU A 5 -7.78 5.04 -4.38
C LEU A 5 -9.07 5.49 -3.66
N LEU A 6 -8.93 6.47 -2.75
CA LEU A 6 -10.03 6.95 -1.91
C LEU A 6 -11.08 7.77 -2.66
N ASP A 7 -10.78 8.22 -3.89
CA ASP A 7 -11.76 8.86 -4.76
C ASP A 7 -12.73 7.84 -5.38
N HIS A 8 -12.29 6.58 -5.50
CA HIS A 8 -13.06 5.50 -6.13
C HIS A 8 -13.63 4.50 -5.13
N LEU A 9 -12.92 4.29 -4.01
CA LEU A 9 -13.31 3.38 -2.94
C LEU A 9 -13.20 4.12 -1.60
N PRO A 10 -14.32 4.61 -1.04
CA PRO A 10 -14.28 5.36 0.20
C PRO A 10 -13.87 4.44 1.36
N PRO A 11 -13.24 4.98 2.42
CA PRO A 11 -12.63 4.20 3.50
C PRO A 11 -13.54 3.15 4.12
N GLU A 12 -14.83 3.44 4.29
CA GLU A 12 -15.82 2.54 4.87
C GLU A 12 -16.06 1.25 4.05
N ARG A 13 -15.71 1.25 2.76
CA ARG A 13 -15.84 0.07 1.88
C ARG A 13 -14.58 -0.79 1.82
N ILE A 14 -13.45 -0.27 2.28
CA ILE A 14 -12.15 -0.95 2.22
C ILE A 14 -12.13 -2.21 3.10
N PRO A 15 -12.58 -2.20 4.37
CA PRO A 15 -12.58 -3.39 5.22
C PRO A 15 -13.30 -4.57 4.55
N GLY A 16 -14.53 -4.34 4.07
CA GLY A 16 -15.29 -5.41 3.42
C GLY A 16 -14.65 -5.95 2.14
N PHE A 17 -13.87 -5.14 1.41
CA PHE A 17 -13.09 -5.63 0.28
C PHE A 17 -11.90 -6.51 0.72
N VAL A 18 -11.14 -6.06 1.72
CA VAL A 18 -10.02 -6.82 2.29
C VAL A 18 -10.53 -8.14 2.87
N ASP A 19 -11.53 -8.10 3.74
CA ASP A 19 -12.06 -9.27 4.44
C ASP A 19 -12.58 -10.33 3.47
N ARG A 20 -13.34 -9.91 2.44
CA ARG A 20 -13.81 -10.84 1.40
C ARG A 20 -12.66 -11.47 0.64
N THR A 21 -11.66 -10.69 0.25
CA THR A 21 -10.49 -11.20 -0.48
C THR A 21 -9.73 -12.23 0.36
N LYS A 22 -9.48 -11.91 1.64
CA LYS A 22 -8.82 -12.83 2.57
C LYS A 22 -9.64 -14.08 2.88
N SER A 23 -10.97 -13.96 2.98
CA SER A 23 -11.86 -15.12 3.19
C SER A 23 -11.79 -16.15 2.05
N LEU A 24 -11.37 -15.71 0.85
CA LEU A 24 -11.13 -16.56 -0.31
C LEU A 24 -9.70 -17.13 -0.35
N GLY A 25 -8.87 -16.90 0.68
CA GLY A 25 -7.47 -17.30 0.71
C GLY A 25 -6.57 -16.50 -0.23
N LEU A 26 -7.01 -15.31 -0.67
CA LEU A 26 -6.26 -14.46 -1.58
C LEU A 26 -5.49 -13.38 -0.81
N MET A 27 -4.33 -13.00 -1.35
CA MET A 27 -3.62 -11.79 -0.93
C MET A 27 -4.33 -10.54 -1.46
N VAL A 28 -4.35 -9.48 -0.67
CA VAL A 28 -4.94 -8.20 -1.00
C VAL A 28 -3.95 -7.08 -0.82
N GLY A 29 -3.86 -6.19 -1.80
CA GLY A 29 -3.10 -4.96 -1.65
C GLY A 29 -3.84 -3.74 -2.18
N LEU A 30 -3.47 -2.60 -1.62
CA LEU A 30 -4.11 -1.32 -1.92
C LEU A 30 -3.10 -0.41 -2.62
N SER A 31 -3.52 0.21 -3.72
CA SER A 31 -2.70 1.11 -4.53
C SER A 31 -3.60 2.16 -5.19
N GLY A 32 -3.00 3.17 -5.81
CA GLY A 32 -3.72 4.25 -6.49
C GLY A 32 -3.34 5.61 -5.93
N SER A 33 -2.23 6.14 -6.42
CA SER A 33 -1.68 7.45 -6.04
C SER A 33 -1.50 7.66 -4.52
N LEU A 34 -1.28 6.60 -3.75
CA LEU A 34 -1.10 6.67 -2.29
C LEU A 34 0.03 7.63 -1.90
N GLU A 35 -0.17 8.33 -0.79
CA GLU A 35 0.79 9.24 -0.16
C GLU A 35 1.01 8.88 1.32
N ALA A 36 2.02 9.48 1.95
CA ALA A 36 2.38 9.24 3.35
C ALA A 36 1.18 9.27 4.32
N PRO A 37 0.22 10.24 4.24
CA PRO A 37 -0.94 10.25 5.14
C PRO A 37 -1.93 9.10 4.94
N ASP A 38 -1.88 8.40 3.80
CA ASP A 38 -2.76 7.26 3.55
C ASP A 38 -2.28 6.01 4.30
N ILE A 39 -0.99 5.91 4.63
CA ILE A 39 -0.42 4.76 5.34
C ILE A 39 -1.13 4.52 6.69
N PRO A 40 -1.16 5.48 7.64
CA PRO A 40 -1.84 5.26 8.92
C PRO A 40 -3.36 5.09 8.77
N ARG A 41 -3.96 5.50 7.65
CA ARG A 41 -5.39 5.29 7.36
C ARG A 41 -5.67 3.88 6.85
N LEU A 42 -4.76 3.30 6.07
CA LEU A 42 -4.95 2.02 5.39
C LEU A 42 -4.39 0.84 6.18
N LEU A 43 -3.34 1.04 7.00
CA LEU A 43 -2.76 -0.01 7.84
C LEU A 43 -3.77 -0.71 8.77
N PRO A 44 -4.73 -0.02 9.42
CA PRO A 44 -5.73 -0.68 10.26
C PRO A 44 -6.62 -1.67 9.52
N PHE A 45 -6.73 -1.57 8.20
CA PHE A 45 -7.47 -2.52 7.36
C PHE A 45 -6.65 -3.78 7.03
N ALA A 46 -5.41 -3.87 7.52
CA ALA A 46 -4.52 -5.00 7.36
C ALA A 46 -4.38 -5.55 5.92
N PRO A 47 -4.13 -4.72 4.88
CA PRO A 47 -3.77 -5.24 3.57
C PRO A 47 -2.41 -5.95 3.64
N ASP A 48 -2.18 -6.92 2.74
CA ASP A 48 -0.91 -7.65 2.67
C ASP A 48 0.20 -6.81 2.01
N PHE A 49 -0.17 -5.83 1.17
CA PHE A 49 0.77 -4.86 0.61
C PHE A 49 0.15 -3.50 0.31
N LEU A 50 0.96 -2.44 0.36
CA LEU A 50 0.62 -1.09 -0.10
C LEU A 50 1.49 -0.73 -1.30
N GLY A 51 0.86 -0.30 -2.39
CA GLY A 51 1.52 0.02 -3.65
C GLY A 51 1.74 1.53 -3.83
N PHE A 52 2.99 1.93 -4.02
CA PHE A 52 3.38 3.33 -4.24
C PHE A 52 4.09 3.52 -5.56
N ARG A 53 3.88 4.68 -6.19
CA ARG A 53 4.66 5.11 -7.36
C ARG A 53 5.02 6.58 -7.30
N GLY A 54 4.00 7.45 -7.28
CA GLY A 54 4.20 8.90 -7.22
C GLY A 54 4.92 9.32 -5.94
N ALA A 55 4.50 8.79 -4.78
CA ALA A 55 5.15 9.04 -3.50
C ALA A 55 6.63 8.61 -3.45
N LEU A 56 7.04 7.63 -4.27
CA LEU A 56 8.43 7.16 -4.33
C LEU A 56 9.30 7.97 -5.31
N CYS A 57 8.71 8.84 -6.12
CA CYS A 57 9.39 9.62 -7.17
C CYS A 57 9.95 10.97 -6.69
N GLY A 58 9.72 11.32 -5.43
CA GLY A 58 9.92 12.68 -4.93
C GLY A 58 9.09 13.71 -5.71
N HIS A 59 9.56 14.96 -5.72
CA HIS A 59 8.86 16.10 -6.35
C HIS A 59 8.87 16.05 -7.89
N SER A 60 9.62 15.14 -8.50
CA SER A 60 9.81 15.05 -9.95
C SER A 60 8.67 14.30 -10.68
N GLY A 61 7.64 13.86 -9.94
CA GLY A 61 6.43 13.26 -10.50
C GLY A 61 6.58 11.78 -10.88
N ARG A 62 5.45 11.10 -11.09
CA ARG A 62 5.33 9.62 -11.24
C ARG A 62 6.26 8.96 -12.27
N THR A 63 6.77 9.70 -13.25
CA THR A 63 7.62 9.19 -14.33
C THR A 63 9.11 9.27 -14.03
N SER A 64 9.52 9.95 -12.95
CA SER A 64 10.93 10.06 -12.56
C SER A 64 11.47 8.78 -11.94
N SER A 65 12.78 8.71 -11.71
CA SER A 65 13.39 7.62 -10.95
C SER A 65 12.83 7.53 -9.53
N ILE A 66 12.85 6.33 -8.96
CA ILE A 66 12.55 6.13 -7.54
C ILE A 66 13.67 6.81 -6.71
N SER A 67 13.27 7.63 -5.76
CA SER A 67 14.16 8.28 -4.79
C SER A 67 14.32 7.37 -3.57
N ALA A 68 15.56 7.04 -3.22
CA ALA A 68 15.88 6.27 -2.02
C ALA A 68 15.41 6.99 -0.73
N GLU A 69 15.51 8.31 -0.71
CA GLU A 69 15.03 9.14 0.41
C GLU A 69 13.51 9.01 0.58
N ALA A 70 12.75 9.13 -0.52
CA ALA A 70 11.30 9.00 -0.48
C ALA A 70 10.86 7.58 -0.08
N VAL A 71 11.61 6.56 -0.49
CA VAL A 71 11.40 5.17 -0.03
C VAL A 71 11.63 5.06 1.48
N SER A 72 12.69 5.64 2.04
CA SER A 72 12.96 5.64 3.49
C SER A 72 11.79 6.27 4.26
N GLN A 73 11.35 7.46 3.84
CA GLN A 73 10.25 8.18 4.46
C GLN A 73 8.95 7.37 4.47
N ILE A 74 8.61 6.70 3.37
CA ILE A 74 7.43 5.84 3.30
C ILE A 74 7.59 4.60 4.18
N ARG A 75 8.77 3.98 4.22
CA ARG A 75 9.04 2.80 5.02
C ARG A 75 8.97 3.08 6.53
N GLU A 76 9.41 4.25 6.97
CA GLU A 76 9.38 4.69 8.38
C GLU A 76 7.96 4.79 8.94
N LEU A 77 6.96 5.00 8.08
CA LEU A 77 5.55 5.07 8.46
C LEU A 77 4.88 3.69 8.59
N ILE A 78 5.56 2.62 8.19
CA ILE A 78 5.06 1.24 8.25
C ILE A 78 5.70 0.56 9.46
N PRO A 79 4.94 0.01 10.42
CA PRO A 79 5.50 -0.75 11.52
C PRO A 79 6.40 -1.90 11.03
N ALA A 80 7.48 -2.20 11.75
CA ALA A 80 8.19 -3.45 11.51
C ALA A 80 7.25 -4.62 11.86
N GLU A 81 7.20 -5.64 11.00
CA GLU A 81 6.48 -6.85 11.36
C GLU A 81 7.13 -7.46 12.60
N SER A 82 6.33 -7.66 13.64
CA SER A 82 6.73 -8.51 14.76
C SER A 82 6.67 -9.93 14.22
N GLY A 83 7.83 -10.54 14.00
CA GLY A 83 7.96 -11.80 13.26
C GLY A 83 7.15 -12.95 13.84
N THR A 84 5.89 -13.09 13.41
CA THR A 84 5.06 -14.29 13.51
C THR A 84 4.00 -14.26 12.40
N GLY A 85 4.37 -14.72 11.20
CA GLY A 85 3.48 -14.84 10.04
C GLY A 85 4.29 -15.22 8.82
N GLY A 86 3.97 -16.34 8.18
CA GLY A 86 4.82 -17.01 7.19
C GLY A 86 5.38 -16.08 6.11
N GLN A 87 6.64 -16.33 5.72
CA GLN A 87 7.23 -15.74 4.53
C GLN A 87 6.29 -15.97 3.34
N SER A 88 5.57 -14.93 2.93
CA SER A 88 4.98 -14.90 1.60
C SER A 88 6.16 -14.80 0.64
N SER A 89 6.68 -15.94 0.18
CA SER A 89 7.67 -15.95 -0.89
C SER A 89 6.95 -15.49 -2.15
N ILE A 90 7.03 -14.20 -2.45
CA ILE A 90 6.58 -13.70 -3.73
C ILE A 90 7.62 -14.17 -4.75
N ASP A 91 7.23 -15.13 -5.58
CA ASP A 91 8.05 -15.57 -6.71
C ASP A 91 7.99 -14.48 -7.79
N TYR A 92 9.05 -13.67 -7.88
CA TYR A 92 9.19 -12.59 -8.87
C TYR A 92 9.74 -13.09 -10.21
N ARG A 93 9.35 -14.31 -10.62
CA ARG A 93 9.78 -14.91 -11.90
C ARG A 93 9.06 -14.31 -13.10
#